data_AF-A0A1G2ZNU1-F1
#
_entry.id   AF-A0A1G2ZNU1-F1
#
_cell.length_a   1.000
_cell.length_b   1.000
_cell.length_c   1.000
_cell.angle_alpha   90.00
_cell.angle_beta   90.00
_cell.angle_gamma   90.00
#
_symmetry.space_group_name_H-M   'P 1'
#
loop_
_entity.id
_entity.type
_entity.pdbx_description
1 polymer ?
#
loop_
_entity_poly.entity_id
_entity_poly.type
_entity_poly.pdbx_seq_one_letter_code
_entity_poly.pdbx_strand_id
1 'polypeptide(L)'
;MARVDATKYVERWKTGITQNTGRIREGIERVSVSPTQQAAAAIDRTLANLIKSFQDGTWAAGLKKVDLQSWKDSTIRKGLERIAGGVERVTDSQQAMATKLLSAIDATLSEVNKTPRGDLESNISRSAAMIRGMAKRGAGGALRR
;
A
#
# COMPACT_ATOMS: atom_id res chain seq x y z
N MET A 1 40.28 15.97 4.21
CA MET A 1 39.34 17.07 3.85
C MET A 1 38.44 16.61 2.72
N ALA A 2 37.14 16.96 2.74
CA ALA A 2 36.24 16.70 1.62
C ALA A 2 36.75 17.43 0.36
N ARG A 3 36.80 16.74 -0.78
CA ARG A 3 37.39 17.26 -2.04
C ARG A 3 36.48 18.24 -2.79
N VAL A 4 35.26 18.47 -2.31
CA VAL A 4 34.25 19.37 -2.88
C VAL A 4 33.41 19.98 -1.76
N ASP A 5 32.92 21.20 -1.96
CA ASP A 5 31.90 21.81 -1.09
C ASP A 5 30.52 21.17 -1.31
N ALA A 6 29.56 21.53 -0.45
CA ALA A 6 28.21 20.97 -0.46
C ALA A 6 27.45 21.25 -1.76
N THR A 7 27.59 22.46 -2.34
CA THR A 7 26.93 22.83 -3.59
C THR A 7 27.43 21.96 -4.73
N LYS A 8 28.76 21.87 -4.87
CA LYS A 8 29.42 21.07 -5.89
C LYS A 8 29.18 19.56 -5.71
N TYR A 9 29.00 19.09 -4.48
CA TYR A 9 28.57 17.73 -4.20
C TYR A 9 27.15 17.45 -4.72
N VAL A 10 26.18 18.31 -4.39
CA VAL A 10 24.77 18.15 -4.82
C VAL A 10 24.64 18.22 -6.33
N GLU A 11 25.36 19.13 -7.00
CA GLU A 11 25.36 19.23 -8.46
C GLU A 11 25.90 17.96 -9.12
N ARG A 12 27.03 17.43 -8.63
CA ARG A 12 27.61 16.19 -9.15
C ARG A 12 26.68 15.00 -8.93
N TRP A 13 26.09 14.90 -7.75
CA TRP A 13 25.12 13.84 -7.44
C TRP A 13 23.89 13.91 -8.35
N LYS A 14 23.27 15.09 -8.48
CA LYS A 14 22.09 15.30 -9.33
C LYS A 14 22.40 14.95 -10.77
N THR A 15 23.47 15.52 -11.32
CA THR A 15 23.93 15.27 -12.70
C THR A 15 24.22 13.78 -12.92
N GLY A 16 24.91 13.16 -11.97
CA GLY A 16 25.26 11.74 -12.03
C GLY A 16 24.02 10.84 -12.12
N ILE A 17 23.03 11.03 -11.26
CA ILE A 17 21.82 10.19 -11.26
C ILE A 17 20.96 10.44 -12.49
N THR A 18 20.80 11.69 -12.92
CA THR A 18 19.92 11.99 -14.07
C THR A 18 20.51 11.57 -15.41
N GLN A 19 21.83 11.58 -15.56
CA GLN A 19 22.49 11.24 -16.83
C GLN A 19 22.87 9.76 -16.96
N ASN A 20 23.00 9.02 -15.85
CA ASN A 20 23.44 7.62 -15.87
C ASN A 20 22.28 6.61 -15.71
N THR A 21 21.08 6.92 -16.20
CA THR A 21 19.91 6.02 -16.10
C THR A 21 20.15 4.64 -16.76
N GLY A 22 21.00 4.55 -17.79
CA GLY A 22 21.43 3.29 -18.38
C GLY A 22 22.17 2.37 -17.39
N ARG A 23 23.11 2.91 -16.61
CA ARG A 23 23.82 2.15 -15.57
C ARG A 23 22.89 1.69 -14.45
N ILE A 24 21.88 2.49 -14.13
CA ILE A 24 20.83 2.11 -13.16
C ILE A 24 20.02 0.93 -13.70
N ARG A 25 19.60 0.99 -14.96
CA ARG A 25 18.89 -0.11 -15.63
C ARG A 25 19.73 -1.40 -15.62
N GLU A 26 20.98 -1.34 -16.07
CA GLU A 26 21.88 -2.49 -16.06
C GLU A 26 22.05 -3.08 -14.65
N GLY A 27 22.14 -2.22 -13.63
CA GLY A 27 22.20 -2.66 -12.24
C GLY A 27 20.95 -3.42 -11.81
N ILE A 28 19.76 -2.94 -12.19
CA ILE A 28 18.47 -3.60 -11.93
C ILE A 28 18.39 -4.94 -12.68
N GLU A 29 18.80 -4.98 -13.95
CA GLU A 29 18.79 -6.19 -14.77
C GLU A 29 19.72 -7.29 -14.25
N ARG A 30 20.77 -6.92 -13.50
CA ARG A 30 21.69 -7.86 -12.83
C ARG A 30 21.15 -8.42 -11.50
N VAL A 31 20.04 -7.90 -10.98
CA VAL A 31 19.45 -8.39 -9.73
C VAL A 31 18.92 -9.80 -9.95
N SER A 32 19.60 -10.79 -9.36
CA SER A 32 19.26 -12.22 -9.52
C SER A 32 18.32 -12.77 -8.45
N VAL A 33 18.14 -12.04 -7.34
CA VAL A 33 17.24 -12.42 -6.24
C VAL A 33 16.31 -11.25 -5.96
N SER A 34 15.01 -11.55 -5.87
CA SER A 34 14.01 -10.51 -5.60
C SER A 34 14.32 -9.77 -4.30
N PRO A 35 14.43 -8.42 -4.32
CA PRO A 35 14.57 -7.63 -3.10
C PRO A 35 13.40 -7.83 -2.13
N THR A 36 12.19 -8.14 -2.62
CA THR A 36 11.03 -8.39 -1.76
C THR A 36 11.12 -9.72 -1.02
N GLN A 37 11.75 -10.73 -1.63
CA GLN A 37 12.02 -12.01 -0.97
C GLN A 37 13.07 -11.84 0.13
N GLN A 38 14.13 -11.06 -0.14
CA GLN A 38 15.13 -10.75 0.88
C GLN A 38 14.53 -9.93 2.03
N ALA A 39 13.64 -8.98 1.73
CA ALA A 39 12.93 -8.21 2.74
C ALA A 39 12.04 -9.10 3.62
N ALA A 40 11.30 -10.04 3.02
CA ALA A 40 10.48 -11.01 3.75
C ALA A 40 11.33 -11.88 4.69
N ALA A 41 12.50 -12.34 4.23
CA ALA A 41 13.43 -13.11 5.06
C ALA A 41 14.04 -12.29 6.22
N ALA A 42 14.01 -10.95 6.14
CA ALA A 42 14.57 -10.05 7.13
C ALA A 42 13.53 -9.48 8.12
N ILE A 43 12.34 -10.07 8.19
CA ILE A 43 11.22 -9.53 8.98
C ILE A 43 11.58 -9.41 10.47
N ASP A 44 12.23 -10.42 11.06
CA ASP A 44 12.55 -10.44 12.49
C ASP A 44 13.55 -9.35 12.86
N ARG A 45 14.60 -9.18 12.03
CA ARG A 45 15.58 -8.09 12.20
C ARG A 45 14.91 -6.73 12.07
N THR A 46 13.97 -6.59 11.14
CA THR A 46 13.24 -5.34 10.91
C THR A 46 12.37 -5.00 12.12
N LEU A 47 11.66 -5.99 12.67
CA LEU A 47 10.84 -5.81 13.88
C LEU A 47 11.69 -5.41 15.09
N ALA A 48 12.79 -6.12 15.34
CA ALA A 48 13.69 -5.80 16.45
C ALA A 48 14.22 -4.37 16.37
N ASN A 49 14.64 -3.93 15.17
CA ASN A 49 15.14 -2.57 14.97
C ASN A 49 14.03 -1.51 15.07
N LEU A 50 12.82 -1.81 14.62
CA LEU A 50 11.68 -0.91 14.76
C LEU A 50 11.33 -0.71 16.23
N ILE A 51 11.24 -1.79 17.01
CA ILE A 51 10.98 -1.73 18.46
C ILE A 51 12.08 -0.91 19.15
N LYS A 52 13.35 -1.17 18.82
CA LYS A 52 14.47 -0.38 19.35
C LYS A 52 14.32 1.12 19.03
N SER A 53 13.94 1.46 17.79
CA SER A 53 13.76 2.86 17.38
C SER A 53 12.62 3.59 18.11
N PHE A 54 11.63 2.84 18.62
CA PHE A 54 10.60 3.39 19.49
C PHE A 54 11.14 3.63 20.90
N GLN A 55 11.92 2.69 21.42
CA GLN A 55 12.49 2.74 22.77
C GLN A 55 13.56 3.83 22.90
N ASP A 56 14.43 3.99 21.91
CA ASP A 56 15.50 4.99 21.91
C ASP A 56 15.06 6.38 21.41
N GLY A 57 13.79 6.53 21.03
CA GLY A 57 13.20 7.78 20.59
C GLY A 57 13.56 8.21 19.18
N THR A 58 14.35 7.43 18.43
CA THR A 58 14.72 7.75 17.04
C THR A 58 13.51 7.98 16.16
N TRP A 59 12.48 7.14 16.31
CA TRP A 59 11.24 7.26 15.56
C TRP A 59 10.50 8.58 15.85
N ALA A 60 10.31 8.88 17.13
CA ALA A 60 9.63 10.10 17.56
C ALA A 60 10.38 11.37 17.13
N ALA A 61 11.71 11.35 17.21
CA ALA A 61 12.55 12.44 16.73
C ALA A 61 12.40 12.63 15.21
N GLY A 62 12.30 11.53 14.43
CA GLY A 62 12.05 11.57 12.99
C GLY A 62 10.72 12.24 12.64
N LEU A 63 9.63 11.88 13.33
CA LEU A 63 8.30 12.47 13.09
C LEU A 63 8.28 13.98 13.38
N LYS A 64 8.98 14.43 14.42
CA LYS A 64 9.03 15.84 14.80
C LYS A 64 9.82 16.74 13.84
N LYS A 65 10.62 16.17 12.92
CA LYS A 65 11.40 16.95 11.94
C LYS A 65 10.53 17.57 10.85
N VAL A 66 9.31 17.06 10.64
CA VAL A 66 8.40 17.57 9.62
C VAL A 66 7.29 18.35 10.32
N ASP A 67 7.31 19.67 10.19
CA ASP A 67 6.22 20.51 10.69
C ASP A 67 4.97 20.40 9.79
N LEU A 68 3.84 20.84 10.33
CA LEU A 68 2.54 20.75 9.66
C LEU A 68 2.52 21.50 8.32
N GLN A 69 3.20 22.64 8.20
CA GLN A 69 3.17 23.44 6.99
C GLN A 69 4.00 22.78 5.90
N SER A 70 5.23 22.36 6.21
CA SER A 70 6.10 21.60 5.30
C SER A 70 5.42 20.31 4.80
N TRP A 71 4.70 19.62 5.69
CA TRP A 71 3.89 18.45 5.31
C TRP A 71 2.79 18.84 4.31
N LYS A 72 1.96 19.84 4.63
CA LYS A 72 0.87 20.30 3.74
C LYS A 72 1.40 20.67 2.36
N ASP A 73 2.46 21.48 2.30
CA ASP A 73 3.03 21.94 1.04
C ASP A 73 3.57 20.77 0.20
N SER A 74 4.29 19.84 0.83
CA SER A 74 4.83 18.66 0.13
C SER A 74 3.72 17.72 -0.36
N THR A 75 2.70 17.48 0.46
CA THR A 75 1.58 16.61 0.11
C THR A 75 0.72 17.20 -1.00
N ILE A 76 0.40 18.49 -0.94
CA ILE A 76 -0.42 19.16 -1.96
C ILE A 76 0.37 19.27 -3.27
N ARG A 77 1.59 19.82 -3.23
CA ARG A 77 2.31 20.18 -4.46
C ARG A 77 3.01 19.01 -5.14
N LYS A 78 3.36 17.94 -4.41
CA LYS A 78 4.08 16.78 -4.96
C LYS A 78 3.29 15.47 -4.82
N GLY A 79 2.54 15.33 -3.72
CA GLY A 79 1.79 14.11 -3.43
C GLY A 79 0.56 13.95 -4.33
N LEU A 80 -0.26 14.99 -4.46
CA LEU A 80 -1.51 14.93 -5.22
C LEU A 80 -1.31 14.52 -6.69
N GLU A 81 -0.31 15.10 -7.36
CA GLU A 81 0.03 14.74 -8.75
C GLU A 81 0.40 13.25 -8.89
N ARG A 82 1.13 12.70 -7.90
CA ARG A 82 1.53 11.30 -7.90
C ARG A 82 0.37 10.36 -7.59
N ILE A 83 -0.59 10.78 -6.76
CA ILE A 83 -1.79 9.99 -6.45
C ILE A 83 -2.60 9.77 -7.73
N ALA A 84 -2.89 10.84 -8.49
CA ALA A 84 -3.64 10.73 -9.75
C ALA A 84 -2.95 9.76 -10.72
N GLY A 85 -1.65 9.95 -10.98
CA GLY A 85 -0.89 9.05 -11.84
C GLY A 85 -0.74 7.62 -11.30
N GLY A 86 -0.85 7.42 -9.99
CA GLY A 86 -0.89 6.10 -9.36
C GLY A 86 -2.22 5.39 -9.56
N VAL A 87 -3.34 6.11 -9.36
CA VAL A 87 -4.71 5.60 -9.55
C VAL A 87 -4.89 5.11 -10.98
N GLU A 88 -4.54 5.91 -11.98
CA GLU A 88 -4.68 5.53 -13.40
C GLU A 88 -3.97 4.22 -13.75
N ARG A 89 -2.82 3.93 -13.13
CA ARG A 89 -2.06 2.69 -13.38
C ARG A 89 -2.68 1.45 -12.73
N VAL A 90 -3.51 1.62 -11.71
CA VAL A 90 -4.09 0.51 -10.95
C VAL A 90 -5.60 0.36 -11.17
N THR A 91 -6.21 1.23 -11.99
CA THR A 91 -7.64 1.22 -12.30
C THR A 91 -8.13 -0.17 -12.72
N ASP A 92 -7.39 -0.87 -13.59
CA ASP A 92 -7.77 -2.22 -14.05
C ASP A 92 -7.79 -3.24 -12.91
N SER A 93 -6.81 -3.19 -12.00
CA SER A 93 -6.75 -4.07 -10.83
C SER A 93 -7.90 -3.77 -9.87
N GLN A 94 -8.20 -2.49 -9.67
CA GLN A 94 -9.33 -2.04 -8.86
C GLN A 94 -10.67 -2.47 -9.47
N GLN A 95 -10.82 -2.38 -10.80
CA GLN A 95 -12.01 -2.84 -11.52
C GLN A 95 -12.17 -4.34 -11.40
N ALA A 96 -11.10 -5.13 -11.53
CA ALA A 96 -11.15 -6.58 -11.34
C ALA A 96 -11.58 -6.96 -9.91
N MET A 97 -11.05 -6.27 -8.90
CA MET A 97 -11.45 -6.45 -7.50
C MET A 97 -12.92 -6.08 -7.30
N ALA A 98 -13.35 -4.93 -7.83
CA ALA A 98 -14.73 -4.45 -7.72
C ALA A 98 -15.72 -5.41 -8.39
N THR A 99 -15.42 -5.88 -9.61
CA THR A 99 -16.24 -6.88 -10.31
C THR A 99 -16.43 -8.14 -9.48
N LYS A 100 -15.35 -8.65 -8.87
CA LYS A 100 -15.42 -9.83 -8.00
C LYS A 100 -16.28 -9.56 -6.75
N LEU A 101 -16.09 -8.41 -6.11
CA LEU A 101 -16.84 -8.05 -4.90
C LEU A 101 -18.33 -7.88 -5.20
N LEU A 102 -18.67 -7.11 -6.23
CA LEU A 102 -20.06 -6.82 -6.59
C LEU A 102 -20.79 -8.09 -7.03
N SER A 103 -20.15 -8.97 -7.81
CA SER A 103 -20.72 -10.27 -8.17
C SER A 103 -21.01 -11.15 -6.95
N ALA A 104 -20.13 -11.13 -5.93
CA ALA A 104 -20.36 -11.85 -4.67
C ALA A 104 -21.53 -11.27 -3.87
N ILE A 105 -21.69 -9.94 -3.87
CA ILE A 105 -22.82 -9.25 -3.26
C ILE A 105 -24.12 -9.64 -3.97
N ASP A 106 -24.18 -9.54 -5.30
CA ASP A 106 -25.38 -9.85 -6.08
C ASP A 106 -25.84 -11.30 -5.89
N ALA A 107 -24.90 -12.25 -5.93
CA ALA A 107 -25.19 -13.66 -5.68
C ALA A 107 -25.74 -13.91 -4.26
N THR A 108 -25.23 -13.18 -3.27
CA THR A 108 -25.69 -13.31 -1.87
C THR A 108 -27.05 -12.66 -1.67
N LEU A 109 -27.27 -11.49 -2.25
CA LEU A 109 -28.56 -10.81 -2.18
C LEU A 109 -29.66 -11.62 -2.88
N SER A 110 -29.36 -12.31 -3.98
CA SER A 110 -30.31 -13.22 -4.64
C SER A 110 -30.82 -14.31 -3.69
N GLU A 111 -29.96 -14.87 -2.83
CA GLU A 111 -30.34 -15.87 -1.83
C GLU A 111 -31.11 -15.27 -0.66
N VAL A 112 -30.61 -14.16 -0.11
CA VAL A 112 -31.28 -13.45 0.99
C VAL A 112 -32.68 -13.02 0.58
N ASN A 113 -32.88 -12.57 -0.65
CA ASN A 113 -34.20 -12.13 -1.14
C ASN A 113 -35.23 -13.24 -1.30
N LYS A 114 -34.84 -14.52 -1.30
CA LYS A 114 -35.77 -15.66 -1.28
C LYS A 114 -36.34 -15.97 0.10
N THR A 115 -35.81 -15.35 1.16
CA THR A 115 -36.28 -15.56 2.53
C THR A 115 -37.44 -14.60 2.89
N PRO A 116 -38.42 -15.03 3.70
CA PRO A 116 -39.53 -14.19 4.15
C PRO A 116 -39.10 -12.92 4.88
N ARG A 117 -40.01 -11.95 4.97
CA ARG A 117 -39.90 -10.72 5.77
C ARG A 117 -41.15 -10.58 6.64
N GLY A 118 -41.05 -9.81 7.73
CA GLY A 118 -42.23 -9.37 8.50
C GLY A 118 -42.09 -9.50 10.01
N ASP A 119 -41.17 -10.34 10.50
CA ASP A 119 -40.89 -10.52 11.92
C ASP A 119 -39.39 -10.47 12.24
N LEU A 120 -39.07 -10.46 13.54
CA LEU A 120 -37.70 -10.36 14.05
C LEU A 120 -36.83 -11.55 13.58
N GLU A 121 -37.33 -12.78 13.69
CA GLU A 121 -36.58 -13.99 13.36
C GLU A 121 -36.25 -14.07 11.86
N SER A 122 -37.19 -13.67 10.99
CA SER A 122 -36.97 -13.55 9.56
C SER A 122 -35.88 -12.52 9.25
N ASN A 123 -35.87 -11.39 9.96
CA ASN A 123 -34.85 -10.35 9.79
C ASN A 123 -33.46 -10.80 10.30
N ILE A 124 -33.41 -11.56 11.40
CA ILE A 124 -32.16 -12.16 11.92
C ILE A 124 -31.61 -13.18 10.91
N SER A 125 -32.46 -14.06 10.40
CA SER A 125 -32.09 -15.09 9.42
C SER A 125 -31.53 -14.46 8.12
N ARG A 126 -32.16 -13.39 7.64
CA ARG A 126 -31.68 -12.60 6.48
C ARG A 126 -30.28 -12.02 6.71
N SER A 127 -30.07 -11.43 7.88
CA SER A 127 -28.80 -10.82 8.26
C SER A 127 -27.69 -11.88 8.36
N ALA A 128 -27.99 -13.02 9.00
CA ALA A 128 -27.08 -14.15 9.10
C ALA A 128 -26.72 -14.75 7.72
N ALA A 129 -27.70 -14.85 6.82
CA ALA A 129 -27.48 -15.33 5.46
C ALA A 129 -26.57 -14.40 4.65
N MET A 130 -26.71 -13.08 4.79
CA MET A 130 -25.81 -12.10 4.16
C MET A 130 -24.38 -12.25 4.68
N ILE A 131 -24.20 -12.30 6.00
CA ILE A 131 -22.87 -12.44 6.63
C ILE A 131 -22.18 -13.74 6.16
N ARG A 132 -22.90 -14.86 6.19
CA ARG A 132 -22.36 -16.16 5.79
C ARG A 132 -22.09 -16.23 4.28
N GLY A 133 -22.99 -15.70 3.46
CA GLY A 133 -22.83 -15.67 2.00
C GLY A 133 -21.64 -14.80 1.58
N MET A 134 -21.47 -13.64 2.20
CA MET A 134 -20.30 -12.80 1.99
C MET A 134 -19.02 -13.43 2.53
N ALA A 135 -19.02 -14.13 3.67
CA ALA A 135 -17.83 -14.86 4.12
C ALA A 135 -17.42 -16.00 3.16
N LYS A 136 -18.41 -16.66 2.55
CA LYS A 136 -18.19 -17.74 1.57
C LYS A 136 -17.68 -17.21 0.22
N ARG A 137 -18.21 -16.08 -0.25
CA ARG A 137 -17.97 -15.55 -1.61
C ARG A 137 -17.02 -14.35 -1.65
N GLY A 138 -17.15 -13.47 -0.67
CA GLY A 138 -16.41 -12.23 -0.52
C GLY A 138 -15.16 -12.38 0.35
N ALA A 139 -14.04 -11.90 -0.17
CA ALA A 139 -12.84 -11.50 0.58
C ALA A 139 -12.09 -12.52 1.46
N GLY A 140 -12.56 -13.74 1.70
CA GLY A 140 -11.76 -14.77 2.41
C GLY A 140 -10.48 -15.19 1.66
N GLY A 141 -10.50 -15.13 0.33
CA GLY A 141 -9.35 -15.46 -0.53
C GLY A 141 -8.64 -14.26 -1.17
N ALA A 142 -9.18 -13.04 -1.05
CA ALA A 142 -8.54 -11.83 -1.57
C ALA A 142 -7.64 -11.13 -0.53
N LEU A 143 -7.87 -11.36 0.77
CA LEU A 143 -7.08 -10.83 1.88
C LEU A 143 -6.04 -11.83 2.43
N ARG A 144 -5.91 -13.01 1.80
CA ARG A 144 -4.96 -14.08 2.18
C ARG A 144 -3.84 -14.27 1.15
N ARG A 145 -3.46 -13.21 0.44
CA ARG A 145 -2.28 -13.20 -0.43
C ARG A 145 -1.38 -12.05 -0.03
#